data_AF-A0A938BT19-F1
#
_entry.id   AF-A0A938BT19-F1
#
_cell.length_a   1.000
_cell.length_b   1.000
_cell.length_c   1.000
_cell.angle_alpha   90.00
_cell.angle_beta   90.00
_cell.angle_gamma   90.00
#
_symmetry.space_group_name_H-M   'P 1'
#
loop_
_entity.id
_entity.type
_entity.pdbx_description
1 polymer ?
#
loop_
_entity_poly.entity_id
_entity_poly.type
_entity_poly.pdbx_seq_one_letter_code
_entity_poly.pdbx_strand_id
1 'polypeptide(L)'
;MVGGLILVIAVALLVAERFLVSHEECTITVNKSRTIKVEGGDTLLSTLNQNKLFVPSACGGKATCGLCKIRVVSGGGEMLPTETVFVTRQEREQGIRLACQVRVQRNIEVTLPESMLAAKEYEGTVSALESLTYDTKLVRFDLGGTALDFKPGQYVQLLVPGTDQFRAYSIASPPSGRNVFELIIRYVSGGLCTGWIHKALAVGDRVRLTGPFGDFFLREDSDREIVAIGGGSGMAPMRSIVMHLAEQGMPRKTTLFFGARTRRDLFYVDVFRDLERKFTNFRYFPALSEPRPEDNWTGDVGFVTQVAARHVNPNGAKEAVLCGPPPMIDAAMRVLPRLGIAAEHIYFDKF
;
A
#
# COMPACT_ATOMS: atom_id res chain seq x y z
N MET A 1 -30.55 49.56 -4.87
CA MET A 1 -30.50 49.37 -6.35
C MET A 1 -29.28 48.55 -6.78
N VAL A 2 -28.07 48.88 -6.31
CA VAL A 2 -26.82 48.18 -6.70
C VAL A 2 -26.80 46.69 -6.32
N GLY A 3 -27.30 46.31 -5.13
CA GLY A 3 -27.30 44.90 -4.69
C GLY A 3 -28.17 43.96 -5.53
N GLY A 4 -29.29 44.46 -6.08
CA GLY A 4 -30.16 43.68 -6.96
C GLY A 4 -29.52 43.41 -8.31
N LEU A 5 -28.78 44.39 -8.85
CA LEU A 5 -28.03 44.24 -10.10
C LEU A 5 -26.89 43.22 -9.96
N ILE A 6 -26.17 43.24 -8.83
CA ILE A 6 -25.11 42.26 -8.55
C ILE A 6 -25.69 40.85 -8.45
N LEU A 7 -26.82 40.67 -7.76
CA LEU A 7 -27.48 39.37 -7.64
C LEU A 7 -27.92 38.85 -9.03
N VAL A 8 -28.52 39.71 -9.85
CA VAL A 8 -28.94 39.34 -11.21
C VAL A 8 -27.75 38.96 -12.09
N ILE A 9 -26.64 39.71 -12.02
CA ILE A 9 -25.40 39.37 -12.76
C ILE A 9 -24.80 38.06 -12.23
N ALA A 10 -24.77 37.84 -10.92
CA ALA A 10 -24.27 36.60 -10.34
C ALA A 10 -25.12 35.39 -10.75
N VAL A 11 -26.45 35.50 -10.72
CA VAL A 11 -27.35 34.44 -11.19
C VAL A 11 -27.20 34.25 -12.69
N ALA A 12 -27.09 35.32 -13.48
CA ALA A 12 -26.89 35.22 -14.93
C ALA A 12 -25.56 34.55 -15.27
N LEU A 13 -24.49 34.83 -14.53
CA LEU A 13 -23.19 34.17 -14.69
C LEU A 13 -23.27 32.70 -14.28
N LEU A 14 -23.93 32.34 -13.17
CA LEU A 14 -24.12 30.94 -12.77
C LEU A 14 -24.98 30.15 -13.77
N VAL A 15 -26.00 30.78 -14.34
CA VAL A 15 -26.84 30.17 -15.39
C VAL A 15 -26.04 30.05 -16.69
N ALA A 16 -25.29 31.09 -17.08
CA ALA A 16 -24.43 31.05 -18.26
C ALA A 16 -23.33 30.00 -18.11
N GLU A 17 -22.72 29.86 -16.94
CA GLU A 17 -21.76 28.80 -16.64
C GLU A 17 -22.42 27.42 -16.78
N ARG A 18 -23.64 27.22 -16.27
CA ARG A 18 -24.38 25.96 -16.41
C ARG A 18 -24.77 25.61 -17.85
N PHE A 19 -25.01 26.60 -18.71
CA PHE A 19 -25.41 26.38 -20.12
C PHE A 19 -24.21 26.36 -21.09
N LEU A 20 -23.15 27.13 -20.81
CA LEU A 20 -21.95 27.23 -21.65
C LEU A 20 -20.89 26.19 -21.27
N VAL A 21 -20.83 25.79 -20.00
CA VAL A 21 -20.10 24.59 -19.56
C VAL A 21 -21.04 23.40 -19.72
N SER A 22 -21.43 23.11 -20.97
CA SER A 22 -21.93 21.79 -21.29
C SER A 22 -20.77 20.82 -21.09
N HIS A 23 -20.81 20.03 -20.02
CA HIS A 23 -19.90 18.91 -19.85
C HIS A 23 -20.17 17.93 -20.98
N GLU A 24 -19.45 18.06 -22.11
CA GLU A 24 -19.59 17.14 -23.24
C GLU A 24 -19.50 15.70 -22.73
N GLU A 25 -20.43 14.85 -23.15
CA GLU A 25 -20.45 13.44 -22.75
C GLU A 25 -19.16 12.79 -23.23
N CYS A 26 -18.33 12.38 -22.28
CA CYS A 26 -17.04 11.75 -22.51
C CYS A 26 -17.18 10.25 -22.31
N THR A 27 -16.45 9.49 -23.11
CA THR A 27 -16.36 8.05 -22.98
C THR A 27 -14.99 7.65 -22.44
N ILE A 28 -14.96 6.91 -21.32
CA ILE A 28 -13.76 6.30 -20.78
C ILE A 28 -13.75 4.81 -21.14
N THR A 29 -12.75 4.39 -21.91
CA THR A 29 -12.53 2.99 -22.27
C THR A 29 -11.42 2.41 -21.39
N VAL A 30 -11.76 1.41 -20.59
CA VAL A 30 -10.87 0.71 -19.65
C VAL A 30 -10.52 -0.67 -20.22
N ASN A 31 -9.22 -0.95 -20.36
CA ASN A 31 -8.68 -2.23 -20.84
C ASN A 31 -9.35 -2.72 -22.15
N LYS A 32 -9.68 -1.78 -23.06
CA LYS A 32 -10.31 -2.03 -24.38
C LYS A 32 -11.63 -2.81 -24.36
N SER A 33 -12.24 -3.01 -23.19
CA SER A 33 -13.38 -3.91 -23.02
C SER A 33 -14.53 -3.26 -22.27
N ARG A 34 -14.23 -2.47 -21.22
CA ARG A 34 -15.24 -1.79 -20.41
C ARG A 34 -15.32 -0.32 -20.80
N THR A 35 -16.53 0.14 -21.10
CA THR A 35 -16.78 1.53 -21.50
C THR A 35 -17.69 2.20 -20.49
N ILE A 36 -17.33 3.42 -20.08
CA ILE A 36 -18.06 4.22 -19.10
C ILE A 36 -18.37 5.57 -19.73
N LYS A 37 -19.65 5.94 -19.75
CA LYS A 37 -20.10 7.25 -20.21
C LYS A 37 -20.22 8.18 -19.01
N VAL A 38 -19.61 9.35 -19.10
CA VAL A 38 -19.48 10.30 -17.99
C VAL A 38 -19.60 11.72 -18.50
N GLU A 39 -20.10 12.61 -17.66
CA GLU A 39 -19.99 14.04 -17.92
C GLU A 39 -18.52 14.46 -17.73
N GLY A 40 -17.98 15.24 -18.68
CA GLY A 40 -16.61 15.75 -18.57
C GLY A 40 -16.40 16.70 -17.38
N GLY A 41 -15.19 17.19 -17.16
CA GLY A 41 -14.85 18.22 -16.17
C GLY A 41 -14.16 17.69 -14.91
N ASP A 42 -14.54 16.50 -14.45
CA ASP A 42 -13.95 15.85 -13.28
C ASP A 42 -12.56 15.25 -13.56
N THR A 43 -11.85 14.89 -12.48
CA THR A 43 -10.57 14.18 -12.59
C THR A 43 -10.80 12.71 -12.91
N LEU A 44 -9.87 12.11 -13.64
CA LEU A 44 -9.94 10.69 -13.97
C LEU A 44 -9.99 9.81 -12.70
N LEU A 45 -9.30 10.21 -11.62
CA LEU A 45 -9.41 9.56 -10.30
C LEU A 45 -10.84 9.58 -9.76
N SER A 46 -11.47 10.75 -9.66
CA SER A 46 -12.83 10.87 -9.10
C SER A 46 -13.84 10.13 -9.94
N THR A 47 -13.77 10.30 -11.27
CA THR A 47 -14.65 9.64 -12.22
C THR A 47 -14.54 8.13 -12.18
N LEU A 48 -13.33 7.57 -12.11
CA LEU A 48 -13.14 6.11 -11.97
C LEU A 48 -13.70 5.59 -10.64
N ASN A 49 -13.39 6.28 -9.54
CA ASN A 49 -13.86 5.88 -8.20
C ASN A 49 -15.40 5.90 -8.10
N GLN A 50 -16.06 6.93 -8.64
CA GLN A 50 -17.54 7.03 -8.69
C GLN A 50 -18.17 5.85 -9.46
N ASN A 51 -17.47 5.34 -10.48
CA ASN A 51 -17.89 4.19 -11.29
C ASN A 51 -17.41 2.84 -10.74
N LYS A 52 -17.04 2.79 -9.44
CA LYS A 52 -16.56 1.60 -8.74
C LYS A 52 -15.30 0.97 -9.36
N LEU A 53 -14.45 1.81 -9.96
CA LEU A 53 -13.10 1.47 -10.37
C LEU A 53 -12.13 2.21 -9.45
N PHE A 54 -11.75 1.56 -8.36
CA PHE A 54 -10.99 2.21 -7.31
C PHE A 54 -9.53 2.34 -7.71
N VAL A 55 -9.06 3.58 -7.84
CA VAL A 55 -7.64 3.90 -8.05
C VAL A 55 -7.05 4.36 -6.71
N PRO A 56 -5.92 3.79 -6.26
CA PRO A 56 -5.37 4.11 -4.95
C PRO A 56 -4.94 5.58 -4.87
N SER A 57 -5.36 6.27 -3.80
CA SER A 57 -5.03 7.68 -3.58
C SER A 57 -4.98 8.03 -2.10
N ALA A 58 -3.77 8.04 -1.52
CA ALA A 58 -3.59 8.43 -0.13
C ALA A 58 -3.80 9.95 0.10
N CYS A 59 -3.57 10.78 -0.92
CA CYS A 59 -3.67 12.23 -0.79
C CYS A 59 -5.04 12.82 -1.12
N GLY A 60 -6.02 11.99 -1.52
CA GLY A 60 -7.33 12.45 -1.97
C GLY A 60 -7.26 13.29 -3.26
N GLY A 61 -6.27 13.04 -4.11
CA GLY A 61 -6.12 13.71 -5.40
C GLY A 61 -5.32 15.02 -5.43
N LYS A 62 -4.60 15.33 -4.34
CA LYS A 62 -3.75 16.53 -4.21
C LYS A 62 -2.37 16.43 -4.89
N ALA A 63 -2.11 15.35 -5.63
CA ALA A 63 -0.82 15.06 -6.27
C ALA A 63 0.41 15.13 -5.34
N THR A 64 0.30 14.58 -4.13
CA THR A 64 1.42 14.54 -3.16
C THR A 64 1.93 13.14 -2.84
N CYS A 65 1.25 12.08 -3.30
CA CYS A 65 1.60 10.69 -2.96
C CYS A 65 2.06 9.82 -4.14
N GLY A 66 1.74 10.18 -5.38
CA GLY A 66 2.11 9.39 -6.56
C GLY A 66 1.46 8.01 -6.70
N LEU A 67 0.52 7.62 -5.82
CA LEU A 67 -0.10 6.28 -5.85
C LEU A 67 -1.09 6.08 -7.00
N CYS A 68 -1.74 7.14 -7.47
CA CYS A 68 -2.77 7.07 -8.51
C CYS A 68 -2.17 6.97 -9.93
N LYS A 69 -1.02 6.29 -10.08
CA LYS A 69 -0.39 6.05 -11.38
C LYS A 69 -1.23 5.07 -12.18
N ILE A 70 -1.62 5.48 -13.38
CA ILE A 70 -2.32 4.63 -14.33
C ILE A 70 -1.76 4.87 -15.73
N ARG A 71 -1.92 3.90 -16.62
CA ARG A 71 -1.54 4.07 -18.02
C ARG A 71 -2.69 4.73 -18.78
N VAL A 72 -2.43 5.89 -19.36
CA VAL A 72 -3.36 6.58 -20.27
C VAL A 72 -2.86 6.34 -21.70
N VAL A 73 -3.66 5.59 -22.46
CA VAL A 73 -3.36 5.24 -23.85
C VAL A 73 -3.65 6.42 -24.77
N SER A 74 -4.77 7.11 -24.54
CA SER A 74 -5.17 8.28 -25.32
C SER A 74 -6.09 9.21 -24.51
N GLY A 75 -6.22 10.47 -24.96
CA GLY A 75 -7.19 11.42 -24.41
C GLY A 75 -6.78 12.15 -23.12
N GLY A 76 -5.66 11.79 -22.49
CA GLY A 76 -5.21 12.36 -21.20
C GLY A 76 -4.60 13.77 -21.23
N GLY A 77 -4.56 14.43 -22.39
CA GLY A 77 -3.94 15.74 -22.56
C GLY A 77 -2.43 15.77 -22.28
N GLU A 78 -1.88 16.96 -22.08
CA GLU A 78 -0.46 17.14 -21.75
C GLU A 78 -0.17 16.83 -20.27
N MET A 79 1.06 16.41 -19.99
CA MET A 79 1.52 16.13 -18.62
C MET A 79 1.74 17.42 -17.85
N LEU A 80 1.11 17.53 -16.68
CA LEU A 80 1.26 18.71 -15.82
C LEU A 80 2.59 18.66 -15.06
N PRO A 81 3.18 19.82 -14.69
CA PRO A 81 4.38 19.87 -13.87
C PRO A 81 4.24 19.18 -12.50
N THR A 82 3.02 19.08 -11.97
CA THR A 82 2.72 18.35 -10.73
C THR A 82 2.90 16.84 -10.87
N GLU A 83 2.82 16.30 -12.10
CA GLU A 83 3.01 14.87 -12.36
C GLU A 83 4.48 14.50 -12.51
N THR A 84 5.32 15.40 -13.03
CA THR A 84 6.72 15.10 -13.39
C THR A 84 7.60 14.76 -12.19
N VAL A 85 7.20 15.14 -10.99
CA VAL A 85 7.88 14.79 -9.73
C VAL A 85 7.73 13.30 -9.40
N PHE A 86 6.64 12.68 -9.83
CA PHE A 86 6.32 11.29 -9.50
C PHE A 86 6.52 10.34 -10.69
N VAL A 87 6.42 10.84 -11.92
CA VAL A 87 6.48 10.04 -13.14
C VAL A 87 7.89 10.12 -13.74
N THR A 88 8.58 8.99 -13.78
CA THR A 88 9.90 8.88 -14.39
C THR A 88 9.85 9.02 -15.91
N ARG A 89 11.00 9.27 -16.55
CA ARG A 89 11.07 9.35 -18.01
C ARG A 89 10.56 8.08 -18.71
N GLN A 90 10.94 6.90 -18.21
CA GLN A 90 10.51 5.61 -18.76
C GLN A 90 9.00 5.42 -18.61
N GLU A 91 8.43 5.74 -17.44
CA GLU A 91 6.99 5.70 -17.21
C GLU A 91 6.23 6.66 -18.14
N ARG A 92 6.78 7.85 -18.40
CA ARG A 92 6.21 8.82 -19.34
C ARG A 92 6.14 8.27 -20.77
N GLU A 93 7.20 7.60 -21.23
CA GLU A 93 7.24 6.94 -22.54
C GLU A 93 6.21 5.79 -22.64
N GLN A 94 5.86 5.17 -21.52
CA GLN A 94 4.80 4.16 -21.43
C GLN A 94 3.37 4.74 -21.31
N GLY A 95 3.24 6.07 -21.23
CA GLY A 95 1.95 6.76 -21.07
C GLY A 95 1.43 6.74 -19.63
N ILE A 96 2.27 6.53 -18.63
CA ILE A 96 1.87 6.61 -17.22
C ILE A 96 1.59 8.06 -16.83
N ARG A 97 0.46 8.27 -16.15
CA ARG A 97 -0.04 9.57 -15.68
C ARG A 97 -0.59 9.44 -14.27
N LEU A 98 -0.73 10.57 -13.57
CA LEU A 98 -1.46 10.59 -12.30
C LEU A 98 -2.95 10.79 -12.57
N ALA A 99 -3.77 9.78 -12.28
CA ALA A 99 -5.22 9.84 -12.48
C ALA A 99 -5.87 11.07 -11.81
N CYS A 100 -5.35 11.55 -10.69
CA CYS A 100 -5.88 12.73 -10.02
C CYS A 100 -5.58 14.06 -10.71
N GLN A 101 -4.65 14.09 -11.66
CA GLN A 101 -4.24 15.29 -12.39
C GLN A 101 -4.76 15.31 -13.82
N VAL A 102 -5.17 14.16 -14.35
CA VAL A 102 -5.80 14.05 -15.67
C VAL A 102 -7.27 14.46 -15.57
N ARG A 103 -7.70 15.47 -16.33
CA ARG A 103 -9.10 15.86 -16.44
C ARG A 103 -9.80 15.13 -17.58
N VAL A 104 -11.02 14.68 -17.34
CA VAL A 104 -11.86 14.03 -18.36
C VAL A 104 -12.53 15.13 -19.18
N GLN A 105 -11.94 15.53 -20.30
CA GLN A 105 -12.49 16.58 -21.19
C GLN A 105 -12.83 16.07 -22.59
N ARG A 106 -12.45 14.84 -22.89
CA ARG A 106 -12.66 14.17 -24.17
C ARG A 106 -12.69 12.67 -23.92
N ASN A 107 -12.90 11.86 -24.95
CA ASN A 107 -12.80 10.41 -24.81
C ASN A 107 -11.38 10.00 -24.37
N ILE A 108 -11.29 9.16 -23.36
CA ILE A 108 -10.04 8.71 -22.75
C ILE A 108 -9.96 7.19 -22.82
N GLU A 109 -8.82 6.65 -23.21
CA GLU A 109 -8.53 5.23 -23.10
C GLU A 109 -7.46 5.01 -22.03
N VAL A 110 -7.74 4.11 -21.08
CA VAL A 110 -6.85 3.79 -19.96
C VAL A 110 -6.64 2.30 -19.82
N THR A 111 -5.49 1.94 -19.25
CA THR A 111 -5.21 0.58 -18.82
C THR A 111 -5.01 0.56 -17.31
N LEU A 112 -5.81 -0.26 -16.64
CA LEU A 112 -5.75 -0.51 -15.20
C LEU A 112 -5.21 -1.92 -14.95
N PRO A 113 -4.34 -2.09 -13.94
CA PRO A 113 -3.90 -3.41 -13.49
C PRO A 113 -5.08 -4.18 -12.87
N GLU A 114 -4.97 -5.51 -12.87
CA GLU A 114 -5.99 -6.41 -12.32
C GLU A 114 -6.31 -6.09 -10.85
N SER A 115 -5.30 -5.70 -10.06
CA SER A 115 -5.47 -5.32 -8.66
C SER A 115 -6.45 -4.14 -8.47
N MET A 116 -6.42 -3.14 -9.35
CA MET A 116 -7.37 -2.01 -9.30
C MET A 116 -8.78 -2.41 -9.80
N LEU A 117 -8.87 -3.36 -10.73
CA LEU A 117 -10.15 -3.88 -11.21
C LEU A 117 -10.86 -4.76 -10.17
N ALA A 118 -10.09 -5.49 -9.36
CA ALA A 118 -10.58 -6.36 -8.30
C ALA A 118 -10.92 -5.59 -7.01
N ALA A 119 -10.38 -4.38 -6.84
CA ALA A 119 -10.59 -3.57 -5.65
C ALA A 119 -12.07 -3.23 -5.44
N LYS A 120 -12.50 -3.25 -4.18
CA LYS A 120 -13.87 -2.92 -3.74
C LYS A 120 -13.82 -1.97 -2.55
N GLU A 121 -14.96 -1.36 -2.26
CA GLU A 121 -15.18 -0.66 -0.99
C GLU A 121 -15.82 -1.62 0.01
N TYR A 122 -15.37 -1.53 1.27
CA TYR A 122 -15.87 -2.33 2.38
C TYR A 122 -16.21 -1.42 3.56
N GLU A 123 -17.25 -1.84 4.28
CA GLU A 123 -17.56 -1.33 5.61
C GLU A 123 -17.32 -2.45 6.63
N GLY A 124 -16.79 -2.10 7.80
CA GLY A 124 -16.50 -3.07 8.84
C GLY A 124 -16.46 -2.43 10.22
N THR A 125 -16.06 -3.21 11.21
CA THR A 125 -15.90 -2.78 12.59
C THR A 125 -14.54 -3.17 13.13
N VAL A 126 -14.01 -2.38 14.08
CA VAL A 126 -12.81 -2.75 14.82
C VAL A 126 -13.17 -3.82 15.84
N SER A 127 -12.60 -5.02 15.70
CA SER A 127 -12.88 -6.15 16.59
C SER A 127 -11.83 -6.33 17.69
N ALA A 128 -10.59 -5.85 17.48
CA ALA A 128 -9.56 -5.85 18.50
C ALA A 128 -8.50 -4.77 18.29
N LEU A 129 -7.90 -4.32 19.39
CA LEU A 129 -6.78 -3.39 19.44
C LEU A 129 -5.73 -3.93 20.41
N GLU A 130 -4.49 -4.06 19.96
CA GLU A 130 -3.37 -4.53 20.77
C GLU A 130 -2.14 -3.63 20.55
N SER A 131 -1.47 -3.25 21.64
CA SER A 131 -0.19 -2.51 21.55
C SER A 131 0.95 -3.49 21.42
N LEU A 132 1.63 -3.49 20.26
CA LEU A 132 2.79 -4.36 20.01
C LEU A 132 4.07 -3.75 20.58
N THR A 133 4.19 -2.42 20.53
CA THR A 133 5.27 -1.64 21.13
C THR A 133 4.71 -0.35 21.71
N TYR A 134 5.57 0.56 22.16
CA TYR A 134 5.18 1.88 22.66
C TYR A 134 4.59 2.81 21.58
N ASP A 135 4.86 2.56 20.29
CA ASP A 135 4.38 3.38 19.17
C ASP A 135 3.70 2.57 18.06
N THR A 136 3.48 1.27 18.24
CA THR A 136 2.93 0.39 17.20
C THR A 136 1.76 -0.41 17.74
N LYS A 137 0.63 -0.37 17.02
CA LYS A 137 -0.59 -1.13 17.34
C LYS A 137 -0.90 -2.16 16.26
N LEU A 138 -1.39 -3.32 16.68
CA LEU A 138 -2.17 -4.23 15.84
C LEU A 138 -3.64 -3.82 15.93
N VAL A 139 -4.29 -3.66 14.78
CA VAL A 139 -5.72 -3.40 14.70
C VAL A 139 -6.36 -4.53 13.90
N ARG A 140 -7.37 -5.19 14.48
CA ARG A 140 -8.16 -6.22 13.82
C ARG A 140 -9.50 -5.65 13.39
N PHE A 141 -9.88 -5.94 12.15
CA PHE A 141 -11.12 -5.50 11.54
C PHE A 141 -11.97 -6.70 11.16
N ASP A 142 -13.29 -6.59 11.35
CA ASP A 142 -14.28 -7.56 10.87
C ASP A 142 -15.21 -6.88 9.86
N LEU A 143 -15.30 -7.45 8.66
CA LEU A 143 -16.11 -6.99 7.54
C LEU A 143 -17.54 -7.58 7.53
N GLY A 144 -17.98 -8.16 8.65
CA GLY A 144 -19.37 -8.59 8.84
C GLY A 144 -19.79 -9.70 7.87
N GLY A 145 -18.88 -10.61 7.54
CA GLY A 145 -19.11 -11.70 6.58
C GLY A 145 -18.77 -11.37 5.12
N THR A 146 -18.43 -10.12 4.80
CA THR A 146 -17.93 -9.77 3.46
C THR A 146 -16.49 -10.25 3.31
N ALA A 147 -16.24 -11.13 2.34
CA ALA A 147 -14.89 -11.63 2.08
C ALA A 147 -14.01 -10.55 1.43
N LEU A 148 -12.81 -10.37 1.98
CA LEU A 148 -11.71 -9.62 1.40
C LEU A 148 -10.72 -10.61 0.80
N ASP A 149 -10.81 -10.81 -0.52
CA ASP A 149 -9.88 -11.67 -1.25
C ASP A 149 -8.62 -10.87 -1.59
N PHE A 150 -7.49 -11.19 -0.94
CA PHE A 150 -6.21 -10.51 -1.15
C PHE A 150 -5.05 -11.51 -1.21
N LYS A 151 -3.93 -11.08 -1.81
CA LYS A 151 -2.67 -11.82 -1.83
C LYS A 151 -1.74 -11.35 -0.72
N PRO A 152 -1.01 -12.24 -0.01
CA PRO A 152 -0.11 -11.85 1.07
C PRO A 152 0.93 -10.81 0.61
N GLY A 153 0.95 -9.65 1.25
CA GLY A 153 1.76 -8.49 0.88
C GLY A 153 0.94 -7.27 0.42
N GLN A 154 -0.28 -7.48 -0.06
CA GLN A 154 -1.17 -6.39 -0.49
C GLN A 154 -1.62 -5.50 0.68
N TYR A 155 -2.15 -4.33 0.33
CA TYR A 155 -2.60 -3.33 1.29
C TYR A 155 -4.05 -2.91 1.05
N VAL A 156 -4.63 -2.27 2.06
CA VAL A 156 -5.93 -1.58 1.97
C VAL A 156 -5.73 -0.10 2.24
N GLN A 157 -6.69 0.71 1.80
CA GLN A 157 -6.75 2.12 2.10
C GLN A 157 -7.88 2.40 3.09
N LEU A 158 -7.52 2.87 4.28
CA LEU A 158 -8.48 3.22 5.34
C LEU A 158 -8.90 4.68 5.21
N LEU A 159 -10.21 4.94 5.20
CA LEU A 159 -10.76 6.29 5.21
C LEU A 159 -10.50 6.92 6.59
N VAL A 160 -9.91 8.10 6.63
CA VAL A 160 -9.73 8.87 7.86
C VAL A 160 -11.07 9.54 8.22
N PRO A 161 -11.67 9.24 9.39
CA PRO A 161 -12.96 9.80 9.77
C PRO A 161 -13.02 11.33 9.70
N GLY A 162 -14.14 11.86 9.20
CA GLY A 162 -14.35 13.30 9.06
C GLY A 162 -13.57 13.96 7.92
N THR A 163 -12.95 13.18 7.02
CA THR A 163 -12.21 13.69 5.85
C THR A 163 -12.44 12.79 4.63
N ASP A 164 -12.04 13.27 3.45
CA ASP A 164 -11.99 12.47 2.21
C ASP A 164 -10.62 11.82 1.98
N GLN A 165 -9.77 11.79 3.00
CA GLN A 165 -8.42 11.26 2.88
C GLN A 165 -8.37 9.78 3.24
N PHE A 166 -7.73 9.02 2.38
CA PHE A 166 -7.40 7.62 2.64
C PHE A 166 -5.94 7.46 3.08
N ARG A 167 -5.61 6.39 3.79
CA ARG A 167 -4.22 6.01 4.09
C ARG A 167 -4.00 4.53 3.85
N ALA A 168 -2.93 4.22 3.13
CA ALA A 168 -2.55 2.85 2.80
C ALA A 168 -1.91 2.17 4.03
N TYR A 169 -2.31 0.93 4.28
CA TYR A 169 -1.73 0.05 5.28
C TYR A 169 -1.72 -1.39 4.76
N SER A 170 -0.55 -2.03 4.77
CA SER A 170 -0.45 -3.44 4.39
C SER A 170 -1.20 -4.34 5.35
N ILE A 171 -1.83 -5.35 4.77
CA ILE A 171 -2.51 -6.39 5.51
C ILE A 171 -1.45 -7.27 6.18
N ALA A 172 -1.57 -7.46 7.48
CA ALA A 172 -0.61 -8.17 8.32
C ALA A 172 -1.04 -9.61 8.66
N SER A 173 -2.32 -9.92 8.52
CA SER A 173 -2.85 -11.28 8.66
C SER A 173 -2.66 -12.08 7.36
N PRO A 174 -2.64 -13.42 7.43
CA PRO A 174 -2.81 -14.26 6.25
C PRO A 174 -4.24 -14.13 5.66
N PRO A 175 -4.45 -14.51 4.38
CA PRO A 175 -5.75 -14.42 3.71
C PRO A 175 -6.78 -15.46 4.18
N SER A 176 -6.37 -16.43 4.99
CA SER A 176 -7.24 -17.48 5.58
C SER A 176 -8.39 -16.92 6.42
N GLY A 177 -8.26 -15.70 6.96
CA GLY A 177 -9.28 -15.03 7.76
C GLY A 177 -10.54 -14.60 7.00
N ARG A 178 -10.52 -14.57 5.66
CA ARG A 178 -11.61 -14.19 4.73
C ARG A 178 -12.26 -12.83 4.99
N ASN A 179 -13.06 -12.67 6.05
CA ASN A 179 -13.74 -11.42 6.43
C ASN A 179 -13.05 -10.69 7.60
N VAL A 180 -12.06 -11.31 8.23
CA VAL A 180 -11.27 -10.72 9.30
C VAL A 180 -9.84 -10.51 8.82
N PHE A 181 -9.31 -9.31 9.03
CA PHE A 181 -7.93 -9.00 8.70
C PHE A 181 -7.30 -8.08 9.75
N GLU A 182 -5.98 -8.03 9.76
CA GLU A 182 -5.20 -7.27 10.74
C GLU A 182 -4.26 -6.28 10.05
N LEU A 183 -4.07 -5.10 10.65
CA LEU A 183 -3.10 -4.10 10.22
C LEU A 183 -2.10 -3.81 11.36
N ILE A 184 -0.84 -3.57 11.03
CA ILE A 184 0.17 -3.10 11.98
C ILE A 184 0.49 -1.65 11.69
N ILE A 185 0.17 -0.77 12.64
CA ILE A 185 0.13 0.68 12.40
C ILE A 185 1.00 1.38 13.43
N ARG A 186 2.09 1.96 12.94
CA ARG A 186 3.00 2.80 13.72
C ARG A 186 2.44 4.22 13.84
N TYR A 187 2.55 4.81 15.02
CA TYR A 187 2.22 6.19 15.28
C TYR A 187 3.21 7.13 14.58
N VAL A 188 2.68 8.14 13.90
CA VAL A 188 3.48 9.20 13.27
C VAL A 188 3.00 10.52 13.84
N SER A 189 3.91 11.30 14.42
CA SER A 189 3.57 12.60 15.00
C SER A 189 2.96 13.52 13.94
N GLY A 190 1.82 14.14 14.25
CA GLY A 190 1.06 14.97 13.31
C GLY A 190 0.30 14.20 12.22
N GLY A 191 0.42 12.87 12.17
CA GLY A 191 -0.32 12.04 11.22
C GLY A 191 -1.80 11.97 11.57
N LEU A 192 -2.68 12.35 10.65
CA LEU A 192 -4.14 12.35 10.88
C LEU A 192 -4.67 10.94 11.18
N CYS A 193 -4.38 9.97 10.30
CA CYS A 193 -4.88 8.60 10.45
C CYS A 193 -4.25 7.88 11.64
N THR A 194 -2.92 7.91 11.74
CA THR A 194 -2.20 7.27 12.86
C THR A 194 -2.54 7.93 14.19
N GLY A 195 -2.77 9.25 14.21
CA GLY A 195 -3.28 9.99 15.36
C GLY A 195 -4.65 9.50 15.82
N TRP A 196 -5.60 9.38 14.90
CA TRP A 196 -6.93 8.82 15.19
C TRP A 196 -6.83 7.36 15.70
N ILE A 197 -6.13 6.49 15.00
CA ILE A 197 -5.97 5.07 15.36
C ILE A 197 -5.35 4.89 16.75
N HIS A 198 -4.36 5.71 17.08
CA HIS A 198 -3.65 5.55 18.34
C HIS A 198 -4.38 6.19 19.52
N LYS A 199 -5.13 7.29 19.31
CA LYS A 199 -5.67 8.11 20.39
C LYS A 199 -7.18 8.06 20.57
N ALA A 200 -7.93 7.70 19.53
CA ALA A 200 -9.39 7.83 19.53
C ALA A 200 -10.13 6.56 19.08
N LEU A 201 -9.53 5.75 18.21
CA LEU A 201 -10.14 4.52 17.73
C LEU A 201 -10.37 3.51 18.87
N ALA A 202 -11.57 2.96 18.93
CA ALA A 202 -12.00 1.98 19.91
C ALA A 202 -12.57 0.71 19.25
N VAL A 203 -12.62 -0.38 20.01
CA VAL A 203 -13.32 -1.61 19.60
C VAL A 203 -14.81 -1.29 19.44
N GLY A 204 -15.41 -1.76 18.34
CA GLY A 204 -16.80 -1.49 17.96
C GLY A 204 -16.97 -0.32 16.99
N ASP A 205 -15.94 0.52 16.79
CA ASP A 205 -16.01 1.63 15.84
C ASP A 205 -16.18 1.11 14.41
N ARG A 206 -17.02 1.80 13.64
CA ARG A 206 -17.20 1.54 12.21
C ARG A 206 -16.06 2.13 11.40
N VAL A 207 -15.64 1.42 10.37
CA VAL A 207 -14.62 1.86 9.43
C VAL A 207 -15.03 1.63 7.99
N ARG A 208 -14.48 2.45 7.10
CA ARG A 208 -14.61 2.32 5.65
C ARG A 208 -13.24 2.17 5.04
N LEU A 209 -13.10 1.25 4.10
CA LEU A 209 -11.84 1.01 3.41
C LEU A 209 -12.06 0.62 1.95
N THR A 210 -11.00 0.78 1.16
CA THR A 210 -10.95 0.29 -0.23
C THR A 210 -9.75 -0.63 -0.42
N GLY A 211 -9.88 -1.63 -1.31
CA GLY A 211 -8.80 -2.53 -1.66
C GLY A 211 -9.27 -3.93 -2.07
N PRO A 212 -8.37 -4.93 -2.08
CA PRO A 212 -6.93 -4.77 -1.85
C PRO A 212 -6.25 -4.07 -3.02
N PHE A 213 -5.06 -3.52 -2.75
CA PHE A 213 -4.20 -2.88 -3.74
C PHE A 213 -2.77 -3.39 -3.62
N GLY A 214 -1.95 -3.06 -4.62
CA GLY A 214 -0.52 -3.29 -4.63
C GLY A 214 -0.10 -4.51 -5.44
N ASP A 215 1.07 -4.38 -6.05
CA ASP A 215 1.73 -5.41 -6.86
C ASP A 215 2.84 -6.15 -6.09
N PHE A 216 3.09 -5.69 -4.86
CA PHE A 216 3.92 -6.35 -3.86
C PHE A 216 3.11 -7.46 -3.18
N PHE A 217 3.28 -8.69 -3.65
CA PHE A 217 2.66 -9.86 -3.07
C PHE A 217 3.49 -11.12 -3.33
N LEU A 218 3.32 -12.13 -2.47
CA LEU A 218 3.95 -13.44 -2.63
C LEU A 218 3.67 -14.04 -4.01
N ARG A 219 4.73 -14.43 -4.74
CA ARG A 219 4.63 -15.16 -6.01
C ARG A 219 4.43 -16.65 -5.72
N GLU A 220 3.17 -17.09 -5.69
CA GLU A 220 2.82 -18.49 -5.38
C GLU A 220 3.22 -19.47 -6.49
N ASP A 221 3.45 -18.98 -7.70
CA ASP A 221 3.92 -19.73 -8.87
C ASP A 221 5.44 -19.94 -8.88
N SER A 222 6.17 -19.38 -7.92
CA SER A 222 7.64 -19.49 -7.79
C SER A 222 8.03 -20.56 -6.78
N ASP A 223 9.06 -21.34 -7.10
CA ASP A 223 9.69 -22.35 -6.23
C ASP A 223 10.98 -21.85 -5.55
N ARG A 224 11.40 -20.61 -5.84
CA ARG A 224 12.64 -20.00 -5.35
C ARG A 224 12.67 -19.90 -3.82
N GLU A 225 13.86 -19.90 -3.21
CA GLU A 225 13.93 -19.57 -1.78
C GLU A 225 13.55 -18.10 -1.54
N ILE A 226 12.88 -17.81 -0.42
CA ILE A 226 12.38 -16.47 -0.10
C ILE A 226 13.33 -15.80 0.89
N VAL A 227 13.82 -14.61 0.53
CA VAL A 227 14.55 -13.69 1.42
C VAL A 227 13.63 -12.52 1.77
N ALA A 228 13.02 -12.56 2.94
CA ALA A 228 12.12 -11.53 3.44
C ALA A 228 12.90 -10.53 4.32
N ILE A 229 12.82 -9.22 4.02
CA ILE A 229 13.49 -8.17 4.80
C ILE A 229 12.47 -7.09 5.22
N GLY A 230 12.23 -7.00 6.52
CA GLY A 230 11.33 -6.01 7.11
C GLY A 230 12.05 -5.01 8.01
N GLY A 231 11.50 -3.80 8.12
CA GLY A 231 11.90 -2.81 9.14
C GLY A 231 10.74 -1.95 9.62
N GLY A 232 10.60 -1.78 10.94
CA GLY A 232 9.50 -1.02 11.54
C GLY A 232 8.12 -1.60 11.18
N SER A 233 7.19 -0.76 10.70
CA SER A 233 5.86 -1.21 10.24
C SER A 233 5.91 -2.11 9.00
N GLY A 234 7.06 -2.21 8.33
CA GLY A 234 7.30 -3.20 7.28
C GLY A 234 7.18 -4.65 7.73
N MET A 235 7.07 -4.91 9.04
CA MET A 235 6.67 -6.22 9.56
C MET A 235 5.27 -6.65 9.08
N ALA A 236 4.35 -5.73 8.79
CA ALA A 236 2.99 -6.05 8.37
C ALA A 236 2.95 -7.06 7.20
N PRO A 237 3.43 -6.72 6.00
CA PRO A 237 3.36 -7.67 4.89
C PRO A 237 4.28 -8.88 5.10
N MET A 238 5.39 -8.74 5.85
CA MET A 238 6.26 -9.87 6.18
C MET A 238 5.52 -10.92 7.01
N ARG A 239 4.75 -10.49 8.02
CA ARG A 239 3.91 -11.38 8.81
C ARG A 239 2.84 -12.03 7.95
N SER A 240 2.17 -11.28 7.08
CA SER A 240 1.16 -11.85 6.17
C SER A 240 1.75 -12.97 5.30
N ILE A 241 2.90 -12.73 4.68
CA ILE A 241 3.60 -13.71 3.83
C ILE A 241 4.06 -14.93 4.64
N VAL A 242 4.77 -14.73 5.76
CA VAL A 242 5.34 -15.83 6.54
C VAL A 242 4.27 -16.69 7.20
N MET A 243 3.21 -16.08 7.73
CA MET A 243 2.10 -16.82 8.35
C MET A 243 1.31 -17.61 7.30
N HIS A 244 1.07 -17.04 6.12
CA HIS A 244 0.43 -17.77 5.01
C HIS A 244 1.26 -18.99 4.57
N LEU A 245 2.57 -18.82 4.42
CA LEU A 245 3.46 -19.94 4.13
C LEU A 245 3.44 -21.00 5.25
N ALA A 246 3.41 -20.57 6.51
CA ALA A 246 3.33 -21.49 7.65
C ALA A 246 2.00 -22.28 7.69
N GLU A 247 0.87 -21.67 7.33
CA GLU A 247 -0.43 -22.35 7.18
C GLU A 247 -0.39 -23.44 6.10
N GLN A 248 0.42 -23.23 5.05
CA GLN A 248 0.65 -24.20 3.97
C GLN A 248 1.73 -25.24 4.31
N GLY A 249 2.27 -25.25 5.52
CA GLY A 249 3.34 -26.17 5.92
C GLY A 249 4.76 -25.74 5.52
N MET A 250 4.96 -24.46 5.24
CA MET A 250 6.22 -23.84 4.81
C MET A 250 6.80 -24.53 3.56
N PRO A 251 6.13 -24.47 2.40
CA PRO A 251 6.54 -25.23 1.21
C PRO A 251 7.88 -24.79 0.60
N ARG A 252 8.33 -23.56 0.92
CA ARG A 252 9.53 -22.94 0.38
C ARG A 252 10.48 -22.57 1.50
N LYS A 253 11.78 -22.76 1.28
CA LYS A 253 12.79 -22.27 2.22
C LYS A 253 12.69 -20.76 2.33
N THR A 254 12.48 -20.28 3.56
CA THR A 254 12.12 -18.89 3.83
C THR A 254 12.99 -18.34 4.95
N THR A 255 13.63 -17.21 4.71
CA THR A 255 14.43 -16.52 5.73
C THR A 255 13.88 -15.12 5.94
N LEU A 256 13.47 -14.82 7.16
CA LEU A 256 13.00 -13.50 7.57
C LEU A 256 14.10 -12.76 8.32
N PHE A 257 14.50 -11.61 7.79
CA PHE A 257 15.35 -10.63 8.45
C PHE A 257 14.49 -9.46 8.92
N PHE A 258 14.58 -9.09 10.20
CA PHE A 258 13.82 -7.95 10.73
C PHE A 258 14.73 -6.96 11.46
N GLY A 259 14.77 -5.74 10.96
CA GLY A 259 15.58 -4.65 11.51
C GLY A 259 14.80 -3.77 12.48
N ALA A 260 15.38 -3.52 13.65
CA ALA A 260 14.90 -2.60 14.66
C ALA A 260 16.06 -1.75 15.20
N ARG A 261 15.75 -0.61 15.84
CA ARG A 261 16.78 0.22 16.50
C ARG A 261 17.28 -0.45 17.78
N THR A 262 16.34 -0.73 18.68
CA THR A 262 16.57 -1.27 20.03
C THR A 262 15.63 -2.44 20.32
N ARG A 263 15.85 -3.18 21.40
CA ARG A 263 15.03 -4.37 21.72
C ARG A 263 13.55 -4.06 21.88
N ARG A 264 13.19 -2.91 22.46
CA ARG A 264 11.79 -2.47 22.63
C ARG A 264 11.04 -2.17 21.32
N ASP A 265 11.77 -2.07 20.20
CA ASP A 265 11.18 -1.86 18.88
C ASP A 265 10.90 -3.21 18.17
N LEU A 266 11.36 -4.34 18.73
CA LEU A 266 11.05 -5.68 18.25
C LEU A 266 9.70 -6.15 18.82
N PHE A 267 8.95 -6.88 18.00
CA PHE A 267 7.70 -7.55 18.36
C PHE A 267 7.56 -8.81 17.50
N TYR A 268 6.68 -9.74 17.92
CA TYR A 268 6.54 -11.09 17.34
C TYR A 268 7.81 -11.95 17.33
N VAL A 269 8.83 -11.60 18.12
CA VAL A 269 10.07 -12.39 18.20
C VAL A 269 9.77 -13.84 18.58
N ASP A 270 8.97 -14.06 19.62
CA ASP A 270 8.61 -15.40 20.07
C ASP A 270 7.81 -16.16 19.01
N VAL A 271 6.85 -15.50 18.34
CA VAL A 271 6.05 -16.09 17.26
C VAL A 271 6.95 -16.63 16.14
N PHE A 272 7.91 -15.83 15.66
CA PHE A 272 8.81 -16.28 14.59
C PHE A 272 9.85 -17.30 15.08
N ARG A 273 10.27 -17.25 16.35
CA ARG A 273 11.13 -18.29 16.94
C ARG A 273 10.39 -19.61 17.09
N ASP A 274 9.10 -19.60 17.38
CA ASP A 274 8.27 -20.80 17.43
C ASP A 274 8.13 -21.42 16.04
N LEU A 275 7.94 -20.59 15.00
CA LEU A 275 7.94 -21.06 13.61
C LEU A 275 9.29 -21.66 13.20
N GLU A 276 10.41 -21.06 13.61
CA GLU A 276 11.75 -21.57 13.33
C GLU A 276 12.01 -22.93 14.00
N ARG A 277 11.43 -23.17 15.19
CA ARG A 277 11.46 -24.48 15.84
C ARG A 277 10.57 -25.50 15.13
N LYS A 278 9.43 -25.07 14.60
CA LYS A 278 8.44 -25.92 13.92
C LYS A 278 8.86 -26.32 12.50
N PHE A 279 9.49 -25.41 11.75
CA PHE A 279 9.82 -25.59 10.34
C PHE A 279 11.33 -25.51 10.12
N THR A 280 11.94 -26.64 9.75
CA THR A 280 13.40 -26.75 9.57
C THR A 280 13.94 -25.88 8.43
N ASN A 281 13.08 -25.53 7.47
CA ASN A 281 13.38 -24.67 6.32
C ASN A 281 12.97 -23.20 6.52
N PHE A 282 12.55 -22.80 7.72
CA PHE A 282 12.36 -21.40 8.10
C PHE A 282 13.51 -20.92 9.00
N ARG A 283 13.94 -19.66 8.82
CA ARG A 283 14.92 -19.00 9.70
C ARG A 283 14.50 -17.56 9.98
N TYR A 284 14.74 -17.10 11.21
CA TYR A 284 14.46 -15.74 11.64
C TYR A 284 15.68 -15.05 12.22
N PHE A 285 16.02 -13.89 11.67
CA PHE A 285 17.15 -13.06 12.07
C PHE A 285 16.68 -11.66 12.47
N PRO A 286 16.31 -11.44 13.74
CA PRO A 286 16.14 -10.10 14.29
C PRO A 286 17.51 -9.41 14.39
N ALA A 287 17.58 -8.14 14.01
CA ALA A 287 18.78 -7.34 14.02
C ALA A 287 18.54 -5.99 14.69
N LEU A 288 19.44 -5.61 15.60
CA LEU A 288 19.43 -4.30 16.25
C LEU A 288 20.53 -3.40 15.68
N SER A 289 20.17 -2.22 15.17
CA SER A 289 21.15 -1.27 14.64
C SER A 289 21.87 -0.49 15.74
N GLU A 290 21.19 -0.23 16.86
CA GLU A 290 21.68 0.54 18.00
C GLU A 290 21.27 -0.13 19.32
N PRO A 291 21.67 -1.39 19.59
CA PRO A 291 21.31 -2.07 20.83
C PRO A 291 21.84 -1.27 22.02
N ARG A 292 21.02 -1.13 23.06
CA ARG A 292 21.44 -0.45 24.29
C ARG A 292 22.04 -1.46 25.28
N PRO A 293 22.90 -1.03 26.22
CA PRO A 293 23.42 -1.92 27.24
C PRO A 293 22.31 -2.68 28.01
N GLU A 294 21.20 -2.01 28.32
CA GLU A 294 20.06 -2.61 29.01
C GLU A 294 19.28 -3.66 28.20
N ASP A 295 19.45 -3.70 26.87
CA ASP A 295 18.77 -4.66 26.01
C ASP A 295 19.30 -6.10 26.21
N ASN A 296 20.49 -6.25 26.82
CA ASN A 296 21.22 -7.51 26.97
C ASN A 296 21.20 -8.33 25.67
N TRP A 297 21.44 -7.66 24.55
CA TRP A 297 21.26 -8.23 23.23
C TRP A 297 22.47 -9.08 22.82
N THR A 298 22.22 -10.35 22.53
CA THR A 298 23.23 -11.31 22.08
C THR A 298 23.03 -11.75 20.63
N GLY A 299 22.05 -11.17 19.94
CA GLY A 299 21.75 -11.47 18.54
C GLY A 299 22.55 -10.61 17.56
N ASP A 300 22.13 -10.61 16.29
CA ASP A 300 22.79 -9.83 15.27
C ASP A 300 22.73 -8.32 15.52
N VAL A 301 23.87 -7.65 15.31
CA VAL A 301 24.01 -6.19 15.41
C VAL A 301 24.35 -5.61 14.04
N GLY A 302 23.82 -4.42 13.77
CA GLY A 302 24.02 -3.66 12.53
C GLY A 302 22.73 -3.48 11.73
N PHE A 303 22.85 -2.89 10.54
CA PHE A 303 21.70 -2.75 9.66
C PHE A 303 21.24 -4.11 9.14
N VAL A 304 19.93 -4.33 9.06
CA VAL A 304 19.33 -5.62 8.65
C VAL A 304 19.84 -6.14 7.31
N THR A 305 20.21 -5.25 6.39
CA THR A 305 20.78 -5.60 5.08
C THR A 305 22.21 -6.15 5.19
N GLN A 306 23.00 -5.68 6.16
CA GLN A 306 24.31 -6.24 6.48
C GLN A 306 24.16 -7.62 7.13
N VAL A 307 23.15 -7.78 7.99
CA VAL A 307 22.81 -9.08 8.60
C VAL A 307 22.41 -10.08 7.52
N ALA A 308 21.54 -9.68 6.57
CA ALA A 308 21.18 -10.50 5.42
C ALA A 308 22.42 -10.92 4.61
N ALA A 309 23.38 -10.01 4.38
CA ALA A 309 24.61 -10.33 3.67
C ALA A 309 25.51 -11.37 4.38
N ARG A 310 25.41 -11.49 5.71
CA ARG A 310 26.17 -12.49 6.48
C ARG A 310 25.54 -13.89 6.43
N HIS A 311 24.22 -13.97 6.34
CA HIS A 311 23.48 -15.22 6.52
C HIS A 311 22.89 -15.80 5.23
N VAL A 312 22.69 -14.99 4.19
CA VAL A 312 22.17 -15.46 2.90
C VAL A 312 23.28 -16.10 2.08
N ASN A 313 23.08 -17.35 1.69
CA ASN A 313 23.95 -18.04 0.74
C ASN A 313 23.83 -17.40 -0.66
N PRO A 314 24.90 -16.98 -1.33
CA PRO A 314 24.80 -16.39 -2.66
C PRO A 314 24.33 -17.39 -3.74
N ASN A 315 24.52 -18.69 -3.54
CA ASN A 315 24.19 -19.74 -4.51
C ASN A 315 22.72 -20.18 -4.43
N GLY A 316 22.14 -20.60 -5.56
CA GLY A 316 20.76 -21.10 -5.64
C GLY A 316 19.74 -20.00 -6.00
N ALA A 317 18.61 -20.42 -6.58
CA ALA A 317 17.58 -19.53 -7.06
C ALA A 317 16.79 -18.91 -5.90
N LYS A 318 16.78 -17.58 -5.84
CA LYS A 318 16.15 -16.78 -4.77
C LYS A 318 15.31 -15.66 -5.32
N GLU A 319 14.37 -15.23 -4.51
CA GLU A 319 13.67 -13.96 -4.65
C GLU A 319 13.63 -13.23 -3.31
N ALA A 320 13.52 -11.90 -3.37
CA ALA A 320 13.46 -11.05 -2.19
C ALA A 320 12.13 -10.32 -2.12
N VAL A 321 11.57 -10.25 -0.91
CA VAL A 321 10.42 -9.42 -0.57
C VAL A 321 10.83 -8.43 0.51
N LEU A 322 10.73 -7.14 0.22
CA LEU A 322 11.25 -6.07 1.08
C LEU A 322 10.14 -5.10 1.46
N CYS A 323 10.05 -4.72 2.73
CA CYS A 323 9.14 -3.67 3.14
C CYS A 323 9.69 -2.87 4.33
N GLY A 324 9.70 -1.55 4.20
CA GLY A 324 10.14 -0.66 5.27
C GLY A 324 10.59 0.72 4.77
N PRO A 325 11.38 1.45 5.57
CA PRO A 325 11.79 2.81 5.25
C PRO A 325 12.64 2.89 3.97
N PRO A 326 12.52 3.97 3.17
CA PRO A 326 13.27 4.12 1.92
C PRO A 326 14.78 3.87 2.04
N PRO A 327 15.50 4.38 3.08
CA PRO A 327 16.93 4.11 3.23
C PRO A 327 17.28 2.63 3.38
N MET A 328 16.39 1.83 3.99
CA MET A 328 16.58 0.38 4.14
C MET A 328 16.43 -0.31 2.79
N ILE A 329 15.41 0.04 2.02
CA ILE A 329 15.17 -0.52 0.68
C ILE A 329 16.33 -0.16 -0.26
N ASP A 330 16.79 1.09 -0.26
CA ASP A 330 17.90 1.54 -1.09
C ASP A 330 19.22 0.85 -0.70
N ALA A 331 19.42 0.52 0.58
CA ALA A 331 20.53 -0.32 1.02
C ALA A 331 20.38 -1.77 0.54
N ALA A 332 19.18 -2.35 0.63
CA ALA A 332 18.91 -3.72 0.20
C ALA A 332 19.14 -3.90 -1.31
N MET A 333 18.70 -2.95 -2.13
CA MET A 333 18.91 -2.97 -3.59
C MET A 333 20.38 -3.00 -4.00
N ARG A 334 21.30 -2.53 -3.15
CA ARG A 334 22.76 -2.61 -3.39
C ARG A 334 23.38 -3.93 -2.94
N VAL A 335 22.75 -4.61 -1.98
CA VAL A 335 23.26 -5.82 -1.35
C VAL A 335 22.76 -7.08 -2.05
N LEU A 336 21.46 -7.16 -2.35
CA LEU A 336 20.80 -8.37 -2.87
C LEU A 336 21.39 -8.90 -4.20
N PRO A 337 21.82 -8.06 -5.16
CA PRO A 337 22.48 -8.56 -6.37
C PRO A 337 23.77 -9.32 -6.07
N ARG A 338 24.51 -8.93 -5.03
CA ARG A 338 25.73 -9.63 -4.58
C ARG A 338 25.43 -10.96 -3.90
N LEU A 339 24.17 -11.18 -3.52
CA LEU A 339 23.65 -12.42 -2.92
C LEU A 339 22.97 -13.32 -3.96
N GLY A 340 23.18 -13.04 -5.25
CA GLY A 340 22.64 -13.86 -6.35
C GLY A 340 21.16 -13.62 -6.66
N ILE A 341 20.60 -12.50 -6.21
CA ILE A 341 19.19 -12.15 -6.44
C ILE A 341 19.11 -11.09 -7.55
N ALA A 342 18.63 -11.50 -8.72
CA ALA A 342 18.47 -10.61 -9.87
C ALA A 342 17.34 -9.58 -9.62
N ALA A 343 17.43 -8.41 -10.26
CA ALA A 343 16.56 -7.26 -9.97
C ALA A 343 15.07 -7.56 -10.24
N GLU A 344 14.78 -8.39 -11.24
CA GLU A 344 13.43 -8.88 -11.58
C GLU A 344 12.80 -9.78 -10.50
N HIS A 345 13.61 -10.30 -9.58
CA HIS A 345 13.20 -11.13 -8.46
C HIS A 345 13.29 -10.38 -7.12
N ILE A 346 13.41 -9.04 -7.15
CA ILE A 346 13.33 -8.18 -5.96
C ILE A 346 12.01 -7.43 -5.99
N TYR A 347 11.11 -7.80 -5.10
CA TYR A 347 9.82 -7.15 -4.90
C TYR A 347 9.90 -6.29 -3.65
N PHE A 348 9.44 -5.05 -3.71
CA PHE A 348 9.49 -4.17 -2.55
C PHE A 348 8.31 -3.21 -2.48
N ASP A 349 8.03 -2.76 -1.26
CA ASP A 349 7.12 -1.65 -0.96
C ASP A 349 7.81 -0.63 -0.05
N LYS A 350 7.65 0.67 -0.35
CA LYS A 350 8.30 1.78 0.36
C LYS A 350 7.25 2.52 1.19
N PHE A 351 7.45 2.62 2.49
CA PHE A 351 6.55 3.31 3.44
C PHE A 351 7.06 4.66 3.90
#